data_AF-A0A2N3EGR1-F1
#
_entry.id   AF-A0A2N3EGR1-F1
#
_cell.length_a   1.000
_cell.length_b   1.000
_cell.length_c   1.000
_cell.angle_alpha   90.00
_cell.angle_beta   90.00
_cell.angle_gamma   90.00
#
_symmetry.space_group_name_H-M   'P 1'
#
loop_
_entity.id
_entity.type
_entity.pdbx_description
1 polymer ?
#
loop_
_entity_poly.entity_id
_entity_poly.type
_entity_poly.pdbx_seq_one_letter_code
_entity_poly.pdbx_strand_id
1 'polypeptide(L)' 'FVTYYRMLPWDHVPGTLILREAGGVVRDIETGLDYSPRTLKGPHLVARDEESWQRTAESIRALRAHL' A
#
# COMPACT_ATOMS: atom_id res chain seq x y z
N PHE A 1 -11.67 -6.07 18.33
CA PHE A 1 -10.48 -6.60 17.64
C PHE A 1 -10.97 -7.45 16.47
N VAL A 2 -10.24 -7.45 15.35
CA VAL A 2 -10.53 -8.28 14.17
C VAL A 2 -9.24 -9.01 13.78
N THR A 3 -9.35 -10.29 13.43
CA THR A 3 -8.23 -11.08 12.91
C THR A 3 -8.59 -11.57 11.51
N TYR A 4 -7.69 -11.37 10.54
CA TYR A 4 -7.86 -11.85 9.17
C TYR A 4 -6.99 -13.09 8.96
N TYR A 5 -7.57 -14.20 8.51
CA TYR A 5 -6.84 -15.44 8.19
C TYR A 5 -6.24 -15.41 6.77
N ARG A 6 -6.88 -14.68 5.85
CA ARG A 6 -6.40 -14.40 4.50
C ARG A 6 -6.75 -12.96 4.15
N MET A 7 -5.87 -12.27 3.44
CA MET A 7 -6.20 -10.97 2.85
C MET A 7 -6.79 -11.20 1.45
N LEU A 8 -8.09 -11.02 1.34
CA LEU A 8 -8.85 -11.15 0.10
C LEU A 8 -9.21 -9.75 -0.43
N PRO A 9 -9.59 -9.61 -1.71
CA PRO A 9 -9.98 -8.33 -2.32
C PRO A 9 -10.91 -7.50 -1.44
N TRP A 10 -11.94 -8.10 -0.86
CA TRP A 10 -12.89 -7.39 0.01
C TRP A 10 -12.28 -6.82 1.30
N ASP A 11 -11.11 -7.29 1.74
CA ASP A 11 -10.44 -6.77 2.95
C ASP A 11 -9.67 -5.47 2.69
N HIS A 12 -9.38 -5.12 1.44
CA HIS A 12 -8.52 -3.98 1.11
C HIS A 12 -9.05 -3.09 -0.02
N VAL A 13 -9.88 -3.61 -0.94
CA VAL A 13 -10.54 -2.79 -1.97
C VAL A 13 -11.35 -1.63 -1.36
N PRO A 14 -12.22 -1.85 -0.34
CA PRO A 14 -13.02 -0.76 0.21
C PRO A 14 -12.16 0.32 0.87
N GLY A 15 -11.16 -0.10 1.67
CA GLY A 15 -10.25 0.81 2.35
C GLY A 15 -9.40 1.61 1.37
N THR A 16 -8.90 0.97 0.31
CA THR A 16 -8.16 1.66 -0.75
C THR A 16 -9.03 2.69 -1.46
N LEU A 17 -10.28 2.36 -1.82
CA LEU A 17 -11.17 3.31 -2.47
C LEU A 17 -11.42 4.53 -1.59
N ILE A 18 -11.81 4.32 -0.32
CA ILE A 18 -12.05 5.41 0.63
C ILE A 18 -10.82 6.31 0.78
N LEU A 19 -9.64 5.71 0.93
CA LEU A 19 -8.42 6.48 1.09
C LEU A 19 -8.06 7.27 -0.17
N ARG A 20 -8.23 6.68 -1.37
CA ARG A 20 -7.98 7.38 -2.64
C ARG A 20 -8.91 8.56 -2.83
N GLU A 21 -10.20 8.42 -2.50
CA GLU A 21 -11.17 9.53 -2.53
C GLU A 21 -10.81 10.64 -1.52
N ALA A 22 -10.14 10.29 -0.41
CA ALA A 22 -9.62 11.25 0.55
C ALA A 22 -8.25 11.87 0.16
N GLY A 23 -7.73 11.57 -1.03
CA GLY A 23 -6.45 12.07 -1.53
C GLY A 23 -5.22 11.27 -1.08
N GLY A 24 -5.40 10.12 -0.43
CA GLY A 24 -4.31 9.24 -0.05
C GLY A 24 -3.77 8.40 -1.21
N VAL A 25 -2.70 7.65 -0.94
CA VAL A 25 -1.92 6.91 -1.93
C VAL A 25 -1.81 5.44 -1.53
N VAL A 26 -2.09 4.54 -2.47
CA VAL A 26 -1.87 3.09 -2.31
C VAL A 26 -1.18 2.58 -3.56
N ARG A 27 0.10 2.22 -3.43
CA ARG A 27 0.95 1.77 -4.54
C ARG A 27 1.88 0.65 -4.11
N ASP A 28 2.21 -0.21 -5.06
CA ASP A 28 3.27 -1.19 -4.89
C ASP A 28 4.60 -0.47 -4.61
N ILE A 29 5.32 -0.91 -3.57
CA ILE A 29 6.51 -0.20 -3.09
C ILE A 29 7.70 -0.36 -4.03
N GLU A 30 7.75 -1.40 -4.85
CA GLU A 30 8.90 -1.65 -5.73
C GLU A 30 8.66 -1.03 -7.11
N THR A 31 7.49 -1.25 -7.68
CA THR A 31 7.12 -0.80 -9.02
C THR A 31 6.50 0.59 -9.06
N GLY A 32 5.96 1.08 -7.93
CA GLY A 32 5.23 2.35 -7.87
C GLY A 32 3.86 2.32 -8.53
N LEU A 33 3.39 1.16 -9.00
CA LEU A 33 2.08 1.03 -9.64
C LEU A 33 0.96 1.23 -8.62
N ASP A 34 -0.07 1.97 -9.01
CA ASP A 34 -1.30 2.12 -8.21
C ASP A 34 -1.93 0.76 -7.94
N TYR A 35 -2.56 0.66 -6.77
CA TYR A 35 -3.30 -0.52 -6.37
C TYR A 35 -4.34 -0.94 -7.42
N SER A 36 -4.45 -2.25 -7.63
CA SER A 36 -5.53 -2.86 -8.40
C SER A 36 -6.04 -4.10 -7.65
N PRO A 37 -7.37 -4.33 -7.61
CA PRO A 37 -7.95 -5.54 -7.02
C PRO A 37 -7.48 -6.85 -7.67
N ARG A 38 -6.91 -6.76 -8.89
CA ARG A 38 -6.36 -7.89 -9.64
C ARG A 38 -4.86 -8.11 -9.38
N THR A 39 -4.19 -7.21 -8.66
CA THR A 39 -2.78 -7.35 -8.33
C THR A 39 -2.63 -8.37 -7.20
N LEU A 40 -2.03 -9.52 -7.53
CA LEU A 40 -1.78 -10.62 -6.57
C LEU A 40 -0.41 -10.55 -5.90
N LYS A 41 0.40 -9.54 -6.25
CA LYS A 41 1.78 -9.33 -5.78
C LYS A 41 1.85 -8.05 -4.95
N GLY A 42 2.95 -7.90 -4.21
CA GLY A 42 3.17 -6.73 -3.38
C GLY A 42 4.60 -6.72 -2.81
N PRO A 43 4.86 -5.91 -1.77
CA PRO A 43 3.86 -5.23 -0.92
C PRO A 43 3.42 -3.86 -1.42
N HIS A 44 2.16 -3.50 -1.12
CA HIS A 44 1.65 -2.14 -1.32
C HIS A 44 1.87 -1.29 -0.07
N LEU A 45 2.36 -0.08 -0.25
CA LEU A 45 2.45 0.94 0.78
C LEU A 45 1.22 1.85 0.67
N VAL A 46 0.59 2.07 1.82
CA VAL A 46 -0.60 2.91 2.01
C VAL A 46 -0.16 4.16 2.78
N ALA A 47 -0.51 5.35 2.28
CA ALA A 47 -0.17 6.62 2.92
C ALA A 47 -1.28 7.66 2.74
N ARG A 48 -1.32 8.64 3.65
CA ARG A 48 -2.32 9.71 3.65
C ARG A 48 -2.15 10.73 2.50
N ASP A 49 -0.97 10.83 1.92
CA ASP A 49 -0.59 11.74 0.84
C ASP A 49 0.70 11.26 0.16
N GLU A 50 1.07 11.93 -0.94
CA GLU A 50 2.25 11.60 -1.75
C GLU A 50 3.57 11.78 -0.97
N GLU A 51 3.71 12.85 -0.20
CA GLU A 51 4.93 13.12 0.57
C GLU A 51 5.19 12.00 1.59
N SER A 52 4.16 11.63 2.35
CA SER A 52 4.22 10.54 3.33
C SER A 52 4.55 9.21 2.66
N TRP A 53 4.00 8.96 1.47
CA TRP A 53 4.28 7.75 0.69
C TRP A 53 5.76 7.68 0.30
N GLN A 54 6.30 8.73 -0.31
CA GLN A 54 7.69 8.77 -0.79
C GLN A 54 8.68 8.57 0.35
N ARG A 55 8.53 9.33 1.45
CA ARG A 55 9.41 9.26 2.63
C ARG A 55 9.43 7.87 3.26
N THR A 56 8.26 7.24 3.34
CA THR A 56 8.13 5.91 3.92
C THR A 56 8.69 4.84 2.98
N ALA A 57 8.42 4.96 1.66
CA ALA A 57 8.95 4.04 0.66
C ALA A 57 10.49 4.06 0.62
N GLU A 58 11.10 5.25 0.64
CA GLU A 58 12.54 5.43 0.71
C GLU A 58 13.13 4.76 1.97
N SER A 59 12.53 5.03 3.14
CA SER A 59 12.97 4.45 4.41
C SER A 59 12.93 2.92 4.40
N ILE A 60 11.85 2.32 3.87
CA ILE A 60 11.70 0.87 3.78
C ILE A 60 12.71 0.27 2.80
N ARG A 61 12.91 0.88 1.64
CA ARG A 61 13.90 0.40 0.65
C ARG A 61 15.32 0.45 1.20
N ALA A 62 15.67 1.53 1.91
CA ALA A 62 16.98 1.65 2.58
C ALA A 62 17.18 0.54 3.60
N LEU A 63 16.18 0.26 4.46
CA LEU A 63 16.26 -0.84 5.44
C LEU A 63 16.45 -2.20 4.77
N ARG A 64 15.79 -2.46 3.63
CA ARG A 64 15.92 -3.73 2.89
C ARG A 64 17.28 -3.90 2.23
N ALA A 65 17.95 -2.82 1.82
CA ALA A 65 19.27 -2.88 1.21
C ALA A 65 20.38 -3.30 2.21
N HIS A 66 20.08 -3.29 3.51
CA HIS A 66 21.00 -3.64 4.59
C HIS A 66 20.71 -5.01 5.23
N LEU A 67 19.75 -5.77 4.69
CA LEU A 67 19.41 -7.15 5.09
C LEU A 67 19.91 -8.13 4.01
#